data_AF-A0A2A4GV91-F1
#
_entry.id   AF-A0A2A4GV91-F1
#
_cell.length_a   1.000
_cell.length_b   1.000
_cell.length_c   1.000
_cell.angle_alpha   90.00
_cell.angle_beta   90.00
_cell.angle_gamma   90.00
#
_symmetry.space_group_name_H-M   'P 1'
#
loop_
_entity.id
_entity.type
_entity.pdbx_description
1 polymer ?
#
loop_
_entity_poly.entity_id
_entity_poly.type
_entity_poly.pdbx_seq_one_letter_code
_entity_poly.pdbx_strand_id
1 'polypeptide(L)'
;MEKLKLNLQHFAGDTGVSGIAIGVTNFYWAPIKTDDGSKWEVKGGHRTRFLKEIEVDRPQETEEEYGDNIVAATAVSNGKLSVKTTFVSIPAEQKAFLAGAKKGEGGFKYGANDIPPDVAVVFERTNHDGSSEWVGLFKGKFTRPSLNGQTKQDKVEFQNDEVEGSFVDRLFDESSHVTGFDKKGEHKGRDYVFTETFGKTFDEFIQDLNQDLEMDSVEKAMPGKQNEESVRSVAFSKESTTIQTGHNEQLVVTTVPDGKPVTYEVTEGDEYISVSDSGLVTANSQGHAVVTATSGDQSDTINIEVQDELQSI
;
A
#
# COMPACT_ATOMS: atom_id res chain seq x y z
N MET A 1 -14.87 19.56 48.86
CA MET A 1 -13.77 18.60 48.71
C MET A 1 -12.90 19.06 47.56
N GLU A 2 -11.84 19.79 47.92
CA GLU A 2 -10.85 20.34 47.00
C GLU A 2 -10.00 19.16 46.49
N LYS A 3 -9.98 18.93 45.18
CA LYS A 3 -9.20 17.85 44.58
C LYS A 3 -7.73 18.13 44.85
N LEU A 4 -7.06 17.27 45.62
CA LEU A 4 -5.59 17.25 45.71
C LEU A 4 -5.03 17.22 44.28
N LYS A 5 -4.49 18.35 43.81
CA LYS A 5 -3.60 18.36 42.66
C LYS A 5 -2.31 17.69 43.13
N LEU A 6 -2.17 16.40 42.86
CA LEU A 6 -0.93 15.67 43.07
C LEU A 6 0.15 16.38 42.24
N ASN A 7 1.00 17.16 42.90
CA ASN A 7 1.97 18.01 42.24
C ASN A 7 3.19 17.14 41.87
N LEU A 8 3.06 16.35 40.80
CA LEU A 8 4.08 15.39 40.31
C LEU A 8 5.45 16.04 40.10
N GLN A 9 5.49 17.36 39.84
CA GLN A 9 6.72 18.13 39.66
C GLN A 9 7.65 18.11 40.89
N HIS A 10 7.10 17.97 42.10
CA HIS A 10 7.91 18.01 43.32
C HIS A 10 8.66 16.69 43.59
N PHE A 11 8.23 15.57 43.02
CA PHE A 11 8.86 14.26 43.26
C PHE A 11 9.97 13.92 42.26
N ALA A 12 9.93 14.49 41.05
CA ALA A 12 10.93 14.21 40.00
C ALA A 12 12.28 14.90 40.25
N GLY A 13 12.32 16.01 40.99
CA GLY A 13 13.54 16.81 41.21
C GLY A 13 14.58 16.15 42.12
N ASP A 14 14.15 15.38 43.13
CA ASP A 14 15.03 14.85 44.20
C ASP A 14 15.35 13.35 44.08
N THR A 15 14.71 12.62 43.16
CA THR A 15 14.77 11.14 43.13
C THR A 15 15.52 10.54 41.94
N GLY A 16 16.01 11.37 41.01
CA GLY A 16 16.66 10.87 39.78
C GLY A 16 15.70 10.21 38.79
N VAL A 17 14.39 10.33 38.98
CA VAL A 17 13.37 9.83 38.06
C VAL A 17 13.24 10.81 36.89
N SER A 18 13.90 10.50 35.78
CA SER A 18 13.71 11.21 34.52
C SER A 18 12.41 10.77 33.85
N GLY A 19 11.52 11.72 33.53
CA GLY A 19 10.44 11.54 32.56
C GLY A 19 9.37 10.48 32.93
N ILE A 20 8.34 10.88 33.67
CA ILE A 20 7.14 10.06 33.82
C ILE A 20 6.35 10.14 32.51
N ALA A 21 6.24 9.02 31.80
CA ALA A 21 5.44 8.91 30.58
C ALA A 21 3.96 9.15 30.88
N ILE A 22 3.35 10.07 30.15
CA ILE A 22 1.94 10.46 30.30
C ILE A 22 1.14 10.37 29.00
N GLY A 23 1.77 10.03 27.88
CA GLY A 23 1.09 9.94 26.61
C GLY A 23 1.93 9.27 25.53
N VAL A 24 1.26 8.95 24.43
CA VAL A 24 1.86 8.37 23.23
C VAL A 24 1.37 9.13 21.99
N THR A 25 2.24 9.28 21.00
CA THR A 25 1.92 9.98 19.76
C THR A 25 2.83 9.54 18.62
N ASN A 26 2.66 10.14 17.45
CA ASN A 26 3.63 10.08 16.36
C ASN A 26 3.98 8.66 15.88
N PHE A 27 2.93 7.85 15.63
CA PHE A 27 3.09 6.53 15.03
C PHE A 27 3.42 6.65 13.54
N TYR A 28 4.66 6.32 13.19
CA TYR A 28 5.18 6.26 11.83
C TYR A 28 5.54 4.83 11.48
N TRP A 29 5.39 4.47 10.22
CA TRP A 29 5.78 3.15 9.73
C TRP A 29 6.18 3.20 8.25
N ALA A 30 6.99 2.24 7.81
CA ALA A 30 7.38 2.11 6.42
C ALA A 30 7.48 0.63 6.02
N PRO A 31 7.03 0.24 4.82
CA PRO A 31 7.26 -1.10 4.29
C PRO A 31 8.75 -1.35 4.07
N ILE A 32 9.22 -2.54 4.43
CA ILE A 32 10.60 -2.94 4.20
C ILE A 32 10.74 -3.36 2.74
N LYS A 33 11.75 -2.80 2.05
CA LYS A 33 12.09 -3.12 0.67
C LYS A 33 13.20 -4.16 0.61
N THR A 34 14.22 -4.02 1.45
CA THR A 34 15.36 -4.94 1.52
C THR A 34 15.86 -5.04 2.94
N ASP A 35 16.06 -6.26 3.40
CA ASP A 35 16.72 -6.62 4.65
C ASP A 35 17.55 -7.86 4.36
N ASP A 36 18.79 -7.63 3.91
CA ASP A 36 19.82 -8.65 3.80
C ASP A 36 20.95 -8.34 4.78
N GLY A 37 21.78 -9.32 5.12
CA GLY A 37 22.87 -9.15 6.10
C GLY A 37 23.91 -8.07 5.74
N SER A 38 23.75 -7.37 4.60
CA SER A 38 24.60 -6.27 4.15
C SER A 38 23.85 -4.97 3.85
N LYS A 39 22.51 -4.99 3.77
CA LYS A 39 21.72 -3.88 3.27
C LYS A 39 20.33 -3.79 3.92
N TRP A 40 19.99 -2.59 4.35
CA TRP A 40 18.69 -2.21 4.91
C TRP A 40 18.07 -1.07 4.10
N GLU A 41 16.90 -1.29 3.51
CA GLU A 41 16.12 -0.28 2.79
C GLU A 41 14.62 -0.39 3.08
N VAL A 42 13.96 0.76 3.26
CA VAL A 42 12.50 0.88 3.38
C VAL A 42 11.90 1.66 2.20
N LYS A 43 10.62 1.43 1.90
CA LYS A 43 9.82 2.22 0.95
C LYS A 43 9.38 3.56 1.57
N GLY A 44 8.46 4.27 0.90
CA GLY A 44 7.82 5.48 1.39
C GLY A 44 7.19 5.30 2.78
N GLY A 45 7.28 6.35 3.59
CA GLY A 45 6.81 6.34 4.97
C GLY A 45 5.32 6.69 5.08
N HIS A 46 4.68 6.26 6.15
CA HIS A 46 3.30 6.60 6.46
C HIS A 46 3.16 7.00 7.93
N ARG A 47 2.16 7.83 8.23
CA ARG A 47 1.78 8.17 9.60
C ARG A 47 0.35 7.73 9.87
N THR A 48 0.16 6.96 10.93
CA THR A 48 -1.16 6.65 11.47
C THR A 48 -1.46 7.61 12.61
N ARG A 49 -2.48 8.46 12.45
CA ARG A 49 -2.84 9.47 13.46
C ARG A 49 -3.77 8.88 14.52
N PHE A 50 -3.88 9.60 15.65
CA PHE A 50 -4.77 9.25 16.75
C PHE A 50 -4.45 7.90 17.42
N LEU A 51 -3.16 7.62 17.59
CA LEU A 51 -2.70 6.55 18.48
C LEU A 51 -3.18 6.84 19.90
N LYS A 52 -3.80 5.85 20.52
CA LYS A 52 -4.40 5.93 21.86
C LYS A 52 -3.58 5.15 22.87
N GLU A 53 -3.12 3.97 22.48
CA GLU A 53 -2.39 3.04 23.35
C GLU A 53 -1.43 2.20 22.51
N ILE A 54 -0.27 1.90 23.09
CA ILE A 54 0.70 0.95 22.55
C ILE A 54 1.31 0.16 23.71
N GLU A 55 1.31 -1.15 23.56
CA GLU A 55 1.96 -2.10 24.44
C GLU A 55 2.99 -2.86 23.62
N VAL A 56 4.21 -2.97 24.15
CA VAL A 56 5.31 -3.72 23.53
C VAL A 56 5.78 -4.76 24.54
N ASP A 57 5.40 -6.00 24.33
CA ASP A 57 5.83 -7.14 25.15
C ASP A 57 7.18 -7.67 24.64
N ARG A 58 8.08 -7.94 25.58
CA ARG A 58 9.47 -8.35 25.34
C ARG A 58 9.76 -9.62 26.15
N PRO A 59 9.28 -10.78 25.69
CA PRO A 59 9.50 -12.02 26.41
C PRO A 59 11.00 -12.37 26.44
N GLN A 60 11.49 -12.71 27.62
CA GLN A 60 12.84 -13.21 27.83
C GLN A 60 12.74 -14.53 28.60
N GLU A 61 13.21 -15.60 27.98
CA GLU A 61 13.25 -16.92 28.61
C GLU A 61 14.66 -17.17 29.15
N THR A 62 14.73 -17.74 30.34
CA THR A 62 15.99 -18.10 31.00
C THR A 62 15.96 -19.58 31.31
N GLU A 63 16.98 -20.30 30.85
CA GLU A 63 17.20 -21.70 31.17
C GLU A 63 18.43 -21.81 32.07
N GLU A 64 18.28 -22.51 33.21
CA GLU A 64 19.35 -22.75 34.16
C GLU A 64 19.76 -24.24 34.09
N GLU A 65 21.06 -24.48 33.99
CA GLU A 65 21.67 -25.80 34.08
C GLU A 65 22.26 -25.99 35.48
N TYR A 66 22.05 -27.15 36.10
CA TYR A 66 22.39 -27.41 37.50
C TYR A 66 23.50 -28.45 37.63
N GLY A 67 24.52 -28.17 38.44
CA GLY A 67 25.62 -29.08 38.79
C GLY A 67 25.98 -28.94 40.27
N ASP A 68 26.33 -30.04 40.95
CA ASP A 68 26.60 -30.06 42.40
C ASP A 68 25.52 -29.37 43.27
N ASN A 69 24.26 -29.48 42.86
CA ASN A 69 23.10 -28.82 43.49
C ASN A 69 23.16 -27.29 43.50
N ILE A 70 23.93 -26.68 42.60
CA ILE A 70 23.96 -25.24 42.34
C ILE A 70 23.74 -24.96 40.85
N VAL A 71 23.30 -23.75 40.50
CA VAL A 71 23.23 -23.31 39.10
C VAL A 71 24.66 -23.24 38.55
N ALA A 72 24.96 -24.09 37.57
CA ALA A 72 26.25 -24.19 36.92
C ALA A 72 26.36 -23.26 35.71
N ALA A 73 25.26 -23.04 34.99
CA ALA A 73 25.19 -22.11 33.86
C ALA A 73 23.77 -21.56 33.68
N THR A 74 23.68 -20.37 33.09
CA THR A 74 22.41 -19.73 32.73
C THR A 74 22.48 -19.34 31.26
N ALA A 75 21.51 -19.77 30.47
CA ALA A 75 21.30 -19.35 29.09
C ALA A 75 20.09 -18.41 29.02
N VAL A 76 20.20 -17.36 28.21
CA VAL A 76 19.12 -16.39 27.98
C VAL A 76 18.75 -16.42 26.52
N SER A 77 17.46 -16.52 26.24
CA SER A 77 16.89 -16.41 24.89
C SER A 77 15.88 -15.26 24.85
N ASN A 78 16.01 -14.40 23.83
CA ASN A 78 15.05 -13.34 23.59
C ASN A 78 13.95 -13.87 22.66
N GLY A 79 12.70 -13.77 23.10
CA GLY A 79 11.56 -14.13 22.29
C GLY A 79 11.18 -13.03 21.30
N LYS A 80 10.24 -13.34 20.42
CA LYS A 80 9.69 -12.39 19.45
C LYS A 80 8.96 -11.26 20.17
N LEU A 81 9.25 -10.01 19.80
CA LEU A 81 8.53 -8.85 20.33
C LEU A 81 7.07 -8.91 19.86
N SER A 82 6.12 -8.66 20.76
CA SER A 82 4.71 -8.51 20.40
C SER A 82 4.26 -7.08 20.67
N VAL A 83 3.44 -6.55 19.78
CA VAL A 83 2.95 -5.17 19.83
C VAL A 83 1.45 -5.18 19.76
N LYS A 84 0.78 -4.52 20.69
CA LYS A 84 -0.66 -4.29 20.65
C LYS A 84 -0.90 -2.79 20.62
N THR A 85 -1.63 -2.32 19.60
CA THR A 85 -1.89 -0.89 19.41
C THR A 85 -3.35 -0.61 19.21
N THR A 86 -3.82 0.49 19.82
CA THR A 86 -5.19 0.97 19.67
C THR A 86 -5.17 2.38 19.08
N PHE A 87 -5.95 2.59 18.03
CA PHE A 87 -6.15 3.87 17.37
C PHE A 87 -7.62 4.27 17.44
N VAL A 88 -7.91 5.58 17.43
CA VAL A 88 -9.29 6.05 17.26
C VAL A 88 -9.86 5.51 15.95
N SER A 89 -9.10 5.64 14.86
CA SER A 89 -9.35 4.92 13.61
C SER A 89 -8.09 4.91 12.75
N ILE A 90 -7.90 3.82 12.01
CA ILE A 90 -6.86 3.64 11.00
C ILE A 90 -7.50 3.81 9.61
N PRO A 91 -6.88 4.55 8.67
CA PRO A 91 -7.36 4.64 7.29
C PRO A 91 -7.52 3.27 6.64
N ALA A 92 -8.56 3.10 5.82
CA ALA A 92 -8.89 1.80 5.21
C ALA A 92 -7.75 1.22 4.36
N GLU A 93 -7.05 2.06 3.60
CA GLU A 93 -5.88 1.67 2.79
C GLU A 93 -4.73 1.14 3.64
N GLN A 94 -4.42 1.83 4.74
CA GLN A 94 -3.37 1.39 5.66
C GLN A 94 -3.74 0.07 6.35
N LYS A 95 -4.99 -0.08 6.81
CA LYS A 95 -5.49 -1.34 7.38
C LYS A 95 -5.36 -2.49 6.40
N ALA A 96 -5.77 -2.26 5.17
CA ALA A 96 -5.77 -3.27 4.13
C ALA A 96 -4.34 -3.67 3.73
N PHE A 97 -3.44 -2.69 3.55
CA PHE A 97 -2.03 -2.95 3.26
C PHE A 97 -1.33 -3.73 4.36
N LEU A 98 -1.45 -3.28 5.62
CA LEU A 98 -0.81 -3.94 6.77
C LEU A 98 -1.30 -5.38 6.97
N ALA A 99 -2.54 -5.67 6.57
CA ALA A 99 -3.12 -7.00 6.61
C ALA A 99 -2.77 -7.90 5.39
N GLY A 100 -2.07 -7.36 4.38
CA GLY A 100 -1.78 -8.05 3.12
C GLY A 100 -2.99 -8.23 2.20
N ALA A 101 -4.04 -7.41 2.36
CA ALA A 101 -5.27 -7.51 1.59
C ALA A 101 -5.07 -7.09 0.13
N LYS A 102 -5.94 -7.59 -0.76
CA LYS A 102 -5.93 -7.24 -2.18
C LYS A 102 -6.92 -6.13 -2.51
N LYS A 103 -6.55 -5.19 -3.37
CA LYS A 103 -7.40 -4.07 -3.82
C LYS A 103 -8.38 -4.54 -4.89
N GLY A 104 -9.65 -4.20 -4.72
CA GLY A 104 -10.72 -4.37 -5.71
C GLY A 104 -11.33 -3.02 -6.10
N GLU A 105 -12.29 -3.05 -7.03
CA GLU A 105 -12.90 -1.86 -7.64
C GLU A 105 -13.61 -0.93 -6.62
N GLY A 106 -14.15 -1.48 -5.53
CA GLY A 106 -14.89 -0.72 -4.50
C GLY A 106 -14.46 -0.99 -3.06
N GLY A 107 -13.33 -1.68 -2.84
CA GLY A 107 -12.89 -2.04 -1.50
C GLY A 107 -11.71 -3.01 -1.48
N PHE A 108 -11.50 -3.66 -0.34
CA PHE A 108 -10.37 -4.58 -0.12
C PHE A 108 -10.87 -5.99 0.19
N LYS A 109 -10.18 -6.99 -0.35
CA LYS A 109 -10.48 -8.40 -0.16
C LYS A 109 -9.40 -9.05 0.69
N TYR A 110 -9.83 -9.73 1.75
CA TYR A 110 -8.97 -10.44 2.67
C TYR A 110 -9.10 -11.96 2.41
N GLY A 111 -8.03 -12.62 1.99
CA GLY A 111 -7.97 -14.05 1.66
C GLY A 111 -7.14 -14.86 2.65
N ALA A 112 -7.40 -16.16 2.81
CA ALA A 112 -6.66 -16.99 3.77
C ALA A 112 -5.13 -17.05 3.51
N ASN A 113 -4.71 -16.78 2.28
CA ASN A 113 -3.30 -16.82 1.85
C ASN A 113 -2.68 -15.42 1.72
N ASP A 114 -3.33 -14.38 2.25
CA ASP A 114 -2.74 -13.04 2.28
C ASP A 114 -1.45 -13.09 3.12
N ILE A 115 -0.39 -12.50 2.60
CA ILE A 115 0.91 -12.42 3.29
C ILE A 115 1.11 -10.97 3.71
N PRO A 116 1.00 -10.65 5.02
CA PRO A 116 1.29 -9.30 5.51
C PRO A 116 2.72 -8.87 5.17
N PRO A 117 2.92 -7.63 4.71
CA PRO A 117 4.25 -7.11 4.42
C PRO A 117 5.06 -6.95 5.72
N ASP A 118 6.37 -7.03 5.61
CA ASP A 118 7.27 -6.61 6.69
C ASP A 118 7.32 -5.07 6.73
N VAL A 119 7.20 -4.51 7.93
CA VAL A 119 7.23 -3.07 8.16
C VAL A 119 8.15 -2.72 9.33
N ALA A 120 8.76 -1.55 9.25
CA ALA A 120 9.46 -0.88 10.36
C ALA A 120 8.53 0.17 10.98
N VAL A 121 8.64 0.42 12.29
CA VAL A 121 7.75 1.32 13.04
C VAL A 121 8.55 2.24 13.95
N VAL A 122 8.15 3.50 14.06
CA VAL A 122 8.61 4.44 15.09
C VAL A 122 7.43 5.07 15.80
N PHE A 123 7.51 5.23 17.12
CA PHE A 123 6.54 6.00 17.90
C PHE A 123 7.20 6.80 19.01
N GLU A 124 6.46 7.75 19.58
CA GLU A 124 6.92 8.64 20.64
C GLU A 124 6.10 8.44 21.92
N ARG A 125 6.79 8.22 23.04
CA ARG A 125 6.23 8.35 24.39
C ARG A 125 6.60 9.72 24.93
N THR A 126 5.59 10.47 25.33
CA THR A 126 5.75 11.84 25.83
C THR A 126 5.70 11.86 27.35
N ASN A 127 6.60 12.61 27.97
CA ASN A 127 6.71 12.72 29.40
C ASN A 127 6.10 14.03 29.92
N HIS A 128 5.71 14.06 31.19
CA HIS A 128 5.08 15.23 31.81
C HIS A 128 5.98 16.49 31.80
N ASP A 129 7.29 16.32 31.84
CA ASP A 129 8.27 17.40 31.77
C ASP A 129 8.47 17.95 30.33
N GLY A 130 7.82 17.35 29.34
CA GLY A 130 7.94 17.68 27.93
C GLY A 130 9.15 17.04 27.24
N SER A 131 9.89 16.16 27.91
CA SER A 131 10.84 15.24 27.27
C SER A 131 10.11 14.13 26.53
N SER A 132 10.82 13.47 25.62
CA SER A 132 10.29 12.42 24.76
C SER A 132 11.21 11.20 24.74
N GLU A 133 10.60 10.03 24.73
CA GLU A 133 11.26 8.75 24.47
C GLU A 133 10.74 8.21 23.14
N TRP A 134 11.62 8.11 22.16
CA TRP A 134 11.36 7.55 20.85
C TRP A 134 11.73 6.08 20.84
N VAL A 135 10.87 5.26 20.22
CA VAL A 135 11.08 3.82 20.09
C VAL A 135 10.93 3.44 18.63
N GLY A 136 11.96 2.77 18.10
CA GLY A 136 11.97 2.18 16.76
C GLY A 136 11.94 0.66 16.85
N LEU A 137 11.06 0.03 16.08
CA LEU A 137 10.95 -1.43 15.93
C LEU A 137 11.26 -1.78 14.49
N PHE A 138 12.23 -2.66 14.28
CA PHE A 138 12.86 -2.78 12.96
C PHE A 138 12.03 -3.60 11.97
N LYS A 139 11.66 -4.84 12.30
CA LYS A 139 11.00 -5.73 11.35
C LYS A 139 9.82 -6.44 11.97
N GLY A 140 8.61 -6.03 11.62
CA GLY A 140 7.40 -6.66 12.12
C GLY A 140 6.35 -6.88 11.05
N LYS A 141 5.44 -7.79 11.37
CA LYS A 141 4.21 -8.02 10.60
C LYS A 141 3.03 -7.70 11.49
N PHE A 142 2.09 -6.92 10.97
CA PHE A 142 0.81 -6.72 11.62
C PHE A 142 -0.19 -7.80 11.20
N THR A 143 -1.05 -8.17 12.13
CA THR A 143 -2.18 -9.04 11.90
C THR A 143 -3.38 -8.23 11.45
N ARG A 144 -4.47 -8.91 11.11
CA ARG A 144 -5.70 -8.26 10.70
C ARG A 144 -6.28 -7.48 11.87
N PRO A 145 -6.62 -6.19 11.69
CA PRO A 145 -7.33 -5.44 12.71
C PRO A 145 -8.66 -6.11 13.08
N SER A 146 -9.02 -6.06 14.35
CA SER A 146 -10.31 -6.60 14.81
C SER A 146 -11.47 -5.76 14.29
N LEU A 147 -12.47 -6.38 13.66
CA LEU A 147 -13.69 -5.69 13.21
C LEU A 147 -14.74 -5.74 14.32
N ASN A 148 -14.80 -4.69 15.13
CA ASN A 148 -15.74 -4.56 16.24
C ASN A 148 -16.87 -3.59 15.89
N GLY A 149 -18.11 -3.94 16.22
CA GLY A 149 -19.29 -3.11 15.97
C GLY A 149 -20.31 -3.24 17.10
N GLN A 150 -20.78 -2.10 17.59
CA GLN A 150 -21.83 -1.98 18.60
C GLN A 150 -22.84 -0.89 18.18
N THR A 151 -24.10 -1.06 18.56
CA THR A 151 -25.13 -0.04 18.37
C THR A 151 -24.93 1.11 19.37
N LYS A 152 -25.49 2.28 19.07
CA LYS A 152 -25.42 3.44 19.96
C LYS A 152 -26.11 3.14 21.29
N GLN A 153 -25.42 3.40 22.41
CA GLN A 153 -25.94 3.30 23.78
C GLN A 153 -26.17 4.70 24.39
N ASP A 154 -26.77 4.77 25.59
CA ASP A 154 -27.00 6.03 26.34
C ASP A 154 -25.69 6.75 26.68
N LYS A 155 -24.61 5.97 26.90
CA LYS A 155 -23.24 6.47 26.97
C LYS A 155 -22.56 6.21 25.62
N VAL A 156 -21.93 7.24 25.04
CA VAL A 156 -21.19 7.07 23.79
C VAL A 156 -19.92 6.25 24.07
N GLU A 157 -19.91 5.00 23.61
CA GLU A 157 -18.70 4.17 23.53
C GLU A 157 -18.12 4.26 22.11
N PHE A 158 -16.88 4.71 22.01
CA PHE A 158 -16.18 4.80 20.73
C PHE A 158 -15.60 3.45 20.35
N GLN A 159 -15.93 2.97 19.15
CA GLN A 159 -15.29 1.81 18.53
C GLN A 159 -13.93 2.24 18.01
N ASN A 160 -12.88 1.69 18.62
CA ASN A 160 -11.49 1.96 18.25
C ASN A 160 -10.97 0.83 17.36
N ASP A 161 -10.03 1.14 16.48
CA ASP A 161 -9.33 0.14 15.68
C ASP A 161 -8.17 -0.43 16.52
N GLU A 162 -8.16 -1.74 16.72
CA GLU A 162 -7.08 -2.45 17.39
C GLU A 162 -6.31 -3.28 16.36
N VAL A 163 -4.98 -3.16 16.38
CA VAL A 163 -4.09 -3.94 15.53
C VAL A 163 -2.93 -4.49 16.35
N GLU A 164 -2.65 -5.77 16.14
CA GLU A 164 -1.57 -6.49 16.79
C GLU A 164 -0.45 -6.75 15.77
N GLY A 165 0.78 -6.72 16.23
CA GLY A 165 1.95 -6.93 15.41
C GLY A 165 2.98 -7.74 16.14
N SER A 166 3.91 -8.30 15.38
CA SER A 166 4.93 -9.15 15.95
C SER A 166 6.24 -8.95 15.21
N PHE A 167 7.28 -8.59 15.98
CA PHE A 167 8.55 -8.06 15.49
C PHE A 167 9.70 -9.00 15.84
N VAL A 168 10.59 -9.18 14.87
CA VAL A 168 11.80 -10.01 14.95
C VAL A 168 13.03 -9.12 14.79
N ASP A 169 14.20 -9.71 15.05
CA ASP A 169 15.47 -9.06 14.77
C ASP A 169 15.65 -8.84 13.26
N ARG A 170 16.27 -7.70 12.91
CA ARG A 170 16.68 -7.43 11.52
C ARG A 170 17.91 -8.25 11.19
N LEU A 171 18.01 -8.74 9.95
CA LEU A 171 19.16 -9.57 9.54
C LEU A 171 20.43 -8.74 9.40
N PHE A 172 20.29 -7.44 9.13
CA PHE A 172 21.41 -6.52 8.94
C PHE A 172 22.36 -6.43 10.15
N ASP A 173 21.85 -6.42 11.38
CA ASP A 173 22.67 -6.25 12.59
C ASP A 173 22.17 -7.04 13.83
N GLU A 174 21.21 -7.95 13.64
CA GLU A 174 20.65 -8.81 14.70
C GLU A 174 19.96 -8.04 15.85
N SER A 175 19.55 -6.79 15.63
CA SER A 175 18.80 -6.01 16.62
C SER A 175 17.30 -6.04 16.35
N SER A 176 16.46 -5.96 17.39
CA SER A 176 14.99 -5.88 17.26
C SER A 176 14.43 -4.47 17.34
N HIS A 177 15.09 -3.60 18.11
CA HIS A 177 14.57 -2.27 18.41
C HIS A 177 15.69 -1.30 18.80
N VAL A 178 15.34 -0.01 18.75
CA VAL A 178 16.18 1.11 19.19
C VAL A 178 15.36 2.07 20.02
N THR A 179 16.00 2.74 20.98
CA THR A 179 15.39 3.83 21.74
C THR A 179 16.24 5.09 21.66
N GLY A 180 15.58 6.24 21.77
CA GLY A 180 16.22 7.54 21.78
C GLY A 180 15.51 8.46 22.77
N PHE A 181 16.28 9.22 23.53
CA PHE A 181 15.73 10.17 24.49
C PHE A 181 16.02 11.60 24.05
N ASP A 182 15.01 12.46 24.15
CA ASP A 182 15.11 13.88 23.90
C ASP A 182 14.63 14.66 25.12
N LYS A 183 15.45 15.59 25.62
CA LYS A 183 14.95 16.61 26.55
C LYS A 183 13.94 17.50 25.82
N LYS A 184 13.15 18.24 26.59
CA LYS A 184 12.17 19.19 26.03
C LYS A 184 12.82 20.12 25.00
N GLY A 185 12.39 20.00 23.75
CA GLY A 185 12.87 20.82 22.63
C GLY A 185 14.14 20.31 21.94
N GLU A 186 14.69 19.17 22.36
CA GLU A 186 15.76 18.47 21.66
C GLU A 186 15.19 17.42 20.68
N HIS A 187 15.99 17.02 19.68
CA HIS A 187 15.57 16.12 18.60
C HIS A 187 16.63 15.07 18.23
N LYS A 188 17.73 14.97 18.99
CA LYS A 188 18.83 14.05 18.65
C LYS A 188 18.41 12.60 18.80
N GLY A 189 17.63 12.29 19.85
CA GLY A 189 17.07 10.97 20.09
C GLY A 189 16.11 10.56 18.98
N ARG A 190 15.21 11.46 18.58
CA ARG A 190 14.34 11.28 17.42
C ARG A 190 15.14 10.96 16.16
N ASP A 191 16.09 11.83 15.79
CA ASP A 191 16.80 11.71 14.52
C ASP A 191 17.65 10.43 14.46
N TYR A 192 18.24 10.04 15.59
CA TYR A 192 18.91 8.75 15.76
C TYR A 192 17.95 7.57 15.53
N VAL A 193 16.80 7.54 16.20
CA VAL A 193 15.81 6.46 16.06
C VAL A 193 15.28 6.36 14.63
N PHE A 194 15.00 7.48 13.97
CA PHE A 194 14.56 7.49 12.57
C PHE A 194 15.64 6.94 11.64
N THR A 195 16.89 7.35 11.84
CA THR A 195 18.01 6.90 11.02
C THR A 195 18.25 5.41 11.20
N GLU A 196 18.29 4.93 12.44
CA GLU A 196 18.45 3.50 12.72
C GLU A 196 17.29 2.67 12.19
N THR A 197 16.05 3.16 12.29
CA THR A 197 14.86 2.37 11.92
C THR A 197 14.57 2.39 10.42
N PHE A 198 14.70 3.54 9.78
CA PHE A 198 14.30 3.74 8.39
C PHE A 198 15.47 3.98 7.44
N GLY A 199 16.71 4.12 7.95
CA GLY A 199 17.84 4.55 7.13
C GLY A 199 17.73 5.99 6.61
N LYS A 200 16.84 6.80 7.21
CA LYS A 200 16.51 8.18 6.81
C LYS A 200 16.45 9.07 8.04
N THR A 201 16.88 10.32 7.91
CA THR A 201 16.62 11.34 8.94
C THR A 201 15.11 11.62 9.05
N PHE A 202 14.68 12.26 10.14
CA PHE A 202 13.29 12.67 10.30
C PHE A 202 12.81 13.53 9.14
N ASP A 203 13.58 14.53 8.72
CA ASP A 203 13.18 15.46 7.66
C ASP A 203 13.04 14.77 6.29
N GLU A 204 13.96 13.86 5.96
CA GLU A 204 13.87 13.04 4.74
C GLU A 204 12.65 12.12 4.77
N PHE A 205 12.38 11.49 5.91
CA PHE A 205 11.21 10.64 6.09
C PHE A 205 9.90 11.41 5.91
N ILE A 206 9.83 12.64 6.44
CA ILE A 206 8.63 13.49 6.33
C ILE A 206 8.39 13.97 4.89
N GLN A 207 9.46 14.21 4.11
CA GLN A 207 9.32 14.53 2.68
C GLN A 207 8.74 13.35 1.87
N ASP A 208 8.99 12.14 2.33
CA ASP A 208 8.58 10.88 1.70
C ASP A 208 7.27 10.31 2.28
N LEU A 209 6.54 11.12 3.05
CA LEU A 209 5.38 10.70 3.83
C LEU A 209 4.09 10.60 3.00
N ASN A 210 3.33 9.53 3.24
CA ASN A 210 2.02 9.24 2.63
C ASN A 210 2.08 9.08 1.10
N GLN A 211 3.09 8.37 0.60
CA GLN A 211 3.06 7.87 -0.78
C GLN A 211 1.93 6.85 -0.99
N ASP A 212 1.61 6.55 -2.23
CA ASP A 212 0.58 5.55 -2.53
C ASP A 212 1.04 4.14 -2.13
N LEU A 213 0.16 3.41 -1.45
CA LEU A 213 0.40 2.02 -1.08
C LEU A 213 0.18 1.10 -2.28
N GLU A 214 1.25 0.48 -2.77
CA GLU A 214 1.18 -0.58 -3.78
C GLU A 214 0.56 -1.85 -3.17
N MET A 215 -0.58 -2.28 -3.70
CA MET A 215 -1.32 -3.46 -3.24
C MET A 215 -1.68 -4.34 -4.42
N ASP A 216 -1.61 -5.65 -4.22
CA ASP A 216 -2.02 -6.63 -5.23
C ASP A 216 -3.50 -6.47 -5.60
N SER A 217 -3.82 -6.60 -6.88
CA SER A 217 -5.20 -6.63 -7.36
C SER A 217 -5.85 -7.99 -7.13
N VAL A 218 -7.17 -8.02 -6.91
CA VAL A 218 -7.92 -9.28 -6.81
C VAL A 218 -7.92 -10.04 -8.14
N GLU A 219 -7.21 -11.17 -8.21
CA GLU A 219 -7.16 -12.04 -9.40
C GLU A 219 -8.43 -12.89 -9.61
N LYS A 220 -9.15 -13.22 -8.52
CA LYS A 220 -10.34 -14.09 -8.55
C LYS A 220 -11.54 -13.35 -7.99
N ALA A 221 -12.38 -12.85 -8.88
CA ALA A 221 -13.71 -12.33 -8.55
C ALA A 221 -14.68 -13.48 -8.26
N MET A 222 -15.81 -13.17 -7.60
CA MET A 222 -16.93 -14.12 -7.54
C MET A 222 -17.34 -14.51 -8.97
N PRO A 223 -17.75 -15.77 -9.22
CA PRO A 223 -18.24 -16.18 -10.54
C PRO A 223 -19.36 -15.23 -10.98
N GLY A 224 -19.13 -14.49 -12.08
CA GLY A 224 -20.03 -13.46 -12.60
C GLY A 224 -19.44 -12.04 -12.75
N LYS A 225 -18.23 -11.76 -12.25
CA LYS A 225 -17.53 -10.48 -12.52
C LYS A 225 -16.18 -10.77 -13.18
N GLN A 226 -16.14 -10.88 -14.51
CA GLN A 226 -14.86 -10.91 -15.23
C GLN A 226 -14.24 -9.51 -15.15
N ASN A 227 -13.02 -9.43 -14.61
CA ASN A 227 -12.22 -8.23 -14.64
C ASN A 227 -11.52 -8.19 -16.01
N GLU A 228 -12.28 -7.84 -17.05
CA GLU A 228 -11.66 -7.46 -18.33
C GLU A 228 -11.04 -6.08 -18.12
N GLU A 229 -9.73 -5.95 -18.35
CA GLU A 229 -9.11 -4.61 -18.38
C GLU A 229 -9.88 -3.76 -19.39
N SER A 230 -10.49 -2.68 -18.92
CA SER A 230 -11.27 -1.80 -19.78
C SER A 230 -10.36 -1.18 -20.84
N VAL A 231 -10.84 -1.18 -22.09
CA VAL A 231 -10.15 -0.58 -23.23
C VAL A 231 -10.13 0.93 -23.03
N ARG A 232 -8.93 1.53 -23.03
CA ARG A 232 -8.71 2.96 -22.83
C ARG A 232 -8.72 3.74 -24.14
N SER A 233 -8.29 3.11 -25.23
CA SER A 233 -8.31 3.73 -26.57
C SER A 233 -8.32 2.68 -27.67
N VAL A 234 -8.91 3.06 -28.80
CA VAL A 234 -8.87 2.38 -30.09
C VAL A 234 -8.45 3.42 -31.11
N ALA A 235 -7.52 3.11 -31.99
CA ALA A 235 -7.08 4.03 -33.02
C ALA A 235 -6.68 3.31 -34.32
N PHE A 236 -7.17 3.79 -35.46
CA PHE A 236 -6.66 3.40 -36.76
C PHE A 236 -5.23 3.92 -36.95
N SER A 237 -4.41 3.13 -37.64
CA SER A 237 -3.02 3.53 -37.93
C SER A 237 -2.92 4.66 -38.96
N LYS A 238 -4.02 5.00 -39.63
CA LYS A 238 -4.14 6.05 -40.65
C LYS A 238 -5.53 6.69 -40.56
N GLU A 239 -5.65 7.96 -40.94
CA GLU A 239 -6.93 8.72 -40.92
C GLU A 239 -7.80 8.48 -42.17
N SER A 240 -7.18 8.06 -43.29
CA SER A 240 -7.87 7.74 -44.54
C SER A 240 -7.09 6.74 -45.39
N THR A 241 -7.78 6.06 -46.30
CA THR A 241 -7.14 5.25 -47.35
C THR A 241 -7.88 5.33 -48.69
N THR A 242 -7.19 4.96 -49.78
CA THR A 242 -7.73 4.93 -51.14
C THR A 242 -7.51 3.53 -51.73
N ILE A 243 -8.58 2.90 -52.19
CA ILE A 243 -8.55 1.53 -52.73
C ILE A 243 -9.09 1.55 -54.16
N GLN A 244 -8.47 0.80 -55.07
CA GLN A 244 -9.01 0.65 -56.42
C GLN A 244 -10.15 -0.36 -56.46
N THR A 245 -11.17 -0.12 -57.29
CA THR A 245 -12.28 -1.05 -57.50
C THR A 245 -11.73 -2.47 -57.79
N GLY A 246 -12.25 -3.48 -57.09
CA GLY A 246 -11.80 -4.88 -57.21
C GLY A 246 -10.58 -5.27 -56.35
N HIS A 247 -9.96 -4.33 -55.64
CA HIS A 247 -8.85 -4.60 -54.71
C HIS A 247 -9.31 -4.61 -53.25
N ASN A 248 -8.43 -5.08 -52.37
CA ASN A 248 -8.65 -5.11 -50.93
C ASN A 248 -7.49 -4.47 -50.16
N GLU A 249 -7.78 -3.96 -48.97
CA GLU A 249 -6.78 -3.46 -48.03
C GLU A 249 -7.12 -3.91 -46.61
N GLN A 250 -6.09 -4.32 -45.86
CA GLN A 250 -6.21 -4.69 -44.46
C GLN A 250 -6.09 -3.45 -43.57
N LEU A 251 -7.14 -3.15 -42.82
CA LEU A 251 -7.10 -2.08 -41.81
C LEU A 251 -6.25 -2.53 -40.61
N VAL A 252 -5.47 -1.59 -40.07
CA VAL A 252 -4.61 -1.82 -38.90
C VAL A 252 -5.09 -0.90 -37.77
N VAL A 253 -5.60 -1.50 -36.70
CA VAL A 253 -6.10 -0.83 -35.50
C VAL A 253 -5.21 -1.21 -34.32
N THR A 254 -4.91 -0.23 -33.47
CA THR A 254 -4.19 -0.43 -32.21
C THR A 254 -5.12 -0.20 -31.02
N THR A 255 -4.93 -0.97 -29.94
CA THR A 255 -5.72 -0.87 -28.71
C THR A 255 -4.82 -0.63 -27.50
N VAL A 256 -5.33 0.04 -26.47
CA VAL A 256 -4.65 0.16 -25.17
C VAL A 256 -5.60 -0.36 -24.08
N PRO A 257 -5.29 -1.47 -23.37
CA PRO A 257 -4.11 -2.34 -23.53
C PRO A 257 -4.06 -3.00 -24.92
N ASP A 258 -2.87 -3.42 -25.35
CA ASP A 258 -2.68 -4.08 -26.65
C ASP A 258 -3.34 -5.47 -26.68
N GLY A 259 -3.77 -5.89 -27.87
CA GLY A 259 -4.37 -7.21 -28.11
C GLY A 259 -5.84 -7.36 -27.71
N LYS A 260 -6.59 -6.27 -27.51
CA LYS A 260 -8.05 -6.32 -27.24
C LYS A 260 -8.83 -6.61 -28.52
N PRO A 261 -9.96 -7.34 -28.46
CA PRO A 261 -10.77 -7.67 -29.63
C PRO A 261 -11.39 -6.41 -30.23
N VAL A 262 -11.33 -6.26 -31.56
CA VAL A 262 -11.88 -5.12 -32.31
C VAL A 262 -12.93 -5.62 -33.29
N THR A 263 -14.08 -4.96 -33.35
CA THR A 263 -15.13 -5.19 -34.34
C THR A 263 -15.14 -4.07 -35.37
N TYR A 264 -15.39 -4.40 -36.63
CA TYR A 264 -15.43 -3.45 -37.75
C TYR A 264 -16.84 -3.40 -38.35
N GLU A 265 -17.31 -2.20 -38.63
CA GLU A 265 -18.61 -1.97 -39.27
C GLU A 265 -18.49 -0.87 -40.31
N VAL A 266 -19.10 -1.06 -41.49
CA VAL A 266 -19.27 0.01 -42.47
C VAL A 266 -20.44 0.87 -42.00
N THR A 267 -20.14 2.08 -41.54
CA THR A 267 -21.16 3.00 -41.02
C THR A 267 -21.76 3.87 -42.11
N GLU A 268 -21.03 4.12 -43.19
CA GLU A 268 -21.50 4.81 -44.38
C GLU A 268 -20.90 4.18 -45.64
N GLY A 269 -21.69 4.07 -46.73
CA GLY A 269 -21.18 3.62 -48.03
C GLY A 269 -21.02 2.11 -48.19
N ASP A 270 -21.90 1.31 -47.58
CA ASP A 270 -21.93 -0.16 -47.70
C ASP A 270 -22.19 -0.66 -49.14
N GLU A 271 -22.72 0.19 -50.02
CA GLU A 271 -22.81 -0.05 -51.46
C GLU A 271 -21.45 0.01 -52.19
N TYR A 272 -20.44 0.69 -51.62
CA TYR A 272 -19.13 0.89 -52.23
C TYR A 272 -18.10 -0.12 -51.73
N ILE A 273 -18.20 -0.57 -50.48
CA ILE A 273 -17.23 -1.47 -49.84
C ILE A 273 -17.90 -2.55 -48.99
N SER A 274 -17.16 -3.60 -48.69
CA SER A 274 -17.47 -4.54 -47.60
C SER A 274 -16.27 -4.71 -46.69
N VAL A 275 -16.49 -4.90 -45.38
CA VAL A 275 -15.44 -5.17 -44.39
C VAL A 275 -15.66 -6.54 -43.75
N SER A 276 -14.59 -7.31 -43.58
CA SER A 276 -14.64 -8.59 -42.86
C SER A 276 -14.49 -8.42 -41.35
N ASP A 277 -14.77 -9.48 -40.59
CA ASP A 277 -14.54 -9.55 -39.14
C ASP A 277 -13.07 -9.34 -38.75
N SER A 278 -12.13 -9.55 -39.68
CA SER A 278 -10.71 -9.31 -39.49
C SER A 278 -10.27 -7.90 -39.88
N GLY A 279 -11.17 -7.03 -40.33
CA GLY A 279 -10.85 -5.67 -40.81
C GLY A 279 -10.30 -5.62 -42.24
N LEU A 280 -10.54 -6.64 -43.07
CA LEU A 280 -10.18 -6.62 -44.49
C LEU A 280 -11.29 -5.92 -45.29
N VAL A 281 -10.97 -4.78 -45.90
CA VAL A 281 -11.90 -4.01 -46.73
C VAL A 281 -11.78 -4.44 -48.18
N THR A 282 -12.90 -4.69 -48.85
CA THR A 282 -13.00 -5.00 -50.28
C THR A 282 -13.76 -3.89 -51.00
N ALA A 283 -13.15 -3.30 -52.03
CA ALA A 283 -13.74 -2.24 -52.83
C ALA A 283 -14.61 -2.81 -53.97
N ASN A 284 -15.91 -2.52 -53.93
CA ASN A 284 -16.91 -3.05 -54.87
C ASN A 284 -17.27 -2.05 -55.97
N SER A 285 -17.41 -0.77 -55.64
CA SER A 285 -17.79 0.27 -56.60
C SER A 285 -17.26 1.66 -56.19
N GLN A 286 -17.08 2.55 -57.17
CA GLN A 286 -16.55 3.90 -56.95
C GLN A 286 -17.44 4.70 -55.98
N GLY A 287 -16.83 5.28 -54.95
CA GLY A 287 -17.54 6.09 -53.95
C GLY A 287 -16.71 6.38 -52.71
N HIS A 288 -17.36 6.95 -51.70
CA HIS A 288 -16.77 7.21 -50.39
C HIS A 288 -17.49 6.37 -49.33
N ALA A 289 -16.72 5.73 -48.46
CA ALA A 289 -17.24 4.92 -47.36
C ALA A 289 -16.52 5.22 -46.05
N VAL A 290 -17.19 4.95 -44.93
CA VAL A 290 -16.65 5.13 -43.59
C VAL A 290 -16.72 3.80 -42.85
N VAL A 291 -15.60 3.41 -42.24
CA VAL A 291 -15.51 2.20 -41.42
C VAL A 291 -15.24 2.62 -39.98
N THR A 292 -16.02 2.07 -39.06
CA THR A 292 -15.86 2.27 -37.62
C THR A 292 -15.26 1.02 -37.00
N ALA A 293 -14.18 1.18 -36.24
CA ALA A 293 -13.59 0.14 -35.40
C ALA A 293 -14.00 0.36 -33.95
N THR A 294 -14.52 -0.68 -33.28
CA THR A 294 -15.00 -0.59 -31.89
C THR A 294 -14.32 -1.66 -31.02
N SER A 295 -13.90 -1.29 -29.82
CA SER A 295 -13.39 -2.21 -28.79
C SER A 295 -13.80 -1.72 -27.40
N GLY A 296 -14.58 -2.52 -26.68
CA GLY A 296 -15.23 -2.07 -25.44
C GLY A 296 -16.14 -0.87 -25.70
N ASP A 297 -15.99 0.19 -24.89
CA ASP A 297 -16.75 1.44 -25.02
C ASP A 297 -16.05 2.50 -25.91
N GLN A 298 -14.96 2.14 -26.57
CA GLN A 298 -14.16 3.05 -27.40
C GLN A 298 -14.35 2.73 -28.88
N SER A 299 -14.39 3.77 -29.71
CA SER A 299 -14.52 3.65 -31.16
C SER A 299 -13.65 4.66 -31.87
N ASP A 300 -13.15 4.29 -33.05
CA ASP A 300 -12.49 5.20 -33.98
C ASP A 300 -13.03 4.97 -35.40
N THR A 301 -12.83 5.94 -36.30
CA THR A 301 -13.37 5.91 -37.67
C THR A 301 -12.30 6.19 -38.71
N ILE A 302 -12.37 5.52 -39.86
CA ILE A 302 -11.50 5.76 -41.01
C ILE A 302 -12.32 6.03 -42.27
N ASN A 303 -11.86 7.00 -43.08
CA ASN A 303 -12.46 7.33 -44.37
C ASN A 303 -11.81 6.51 -45.49
N ILE A 304 -12.62 5.92 -46.37
CA ILE A 304 -12.17 5.11 -47.50
C ILE A 304 -12.70 5.70 -48.80
N GLU A 305 -11.80 6.00 -49.73
CA GLU A 305 -12.15 6.43 -51.08
C GLU A 305 -11.92 5.27 -52.06
N VAL A 306 -12.95 4.88 -52.79
CA VAL A 306 -12.85 3.89 -53.86
C VAL A 306 -12.72 4.61 -55.19
N GLN A 307 -11.61 4.37 -55.89
CA GLN A 307 -11.32 4.94 -57.21
C GLN A 307 -11.38 3.85 -58.28
N ASP A 308 -11.89 4.19 -59.46
CA ASP A 308 -11.79 3.30 -60.61
C ASP A 308 -10.35 3.19 -61.10
N GLU A 309 -10.00 1.98 -61.55
CA GLU A 309 -8.73 1.75 -62.23
C GLU A 309 -8.70 2.63 -63.49
N LEU A 310 -7.75 3.57 -63.56
CA LEU A 310 -7.55 4.41 -64.73
C LEU A 310 -7.30 3.49 -65.94
N GLN A 311 -8.29 3.39 -66.84
CA GLN A 311 -8.05 2.78 -68.14
C GLN A 311 -7.04 3.66 -68.88
N SER A 312 -5.79 3.19 -69.01
CA SER A 312 -4.82 3.83 -69.89
C SER A 312 -5.35 3.72 -71.32
N ILE A 313 -5.70 4.87 -71.90
CA ILE A 313 -6.03 5.04 -73.32
C ILE A 313 -4.80 4.72 -74.18
#